data_AF-A0A4V1BFL0-F1
#
_entry.id   AF-A0A4V1BFL0-F1
#
_cell.length_a   1.000
_cell.length_b   1.000
_cell.length_c   1.000
_cell.angle_alpha   90.00
_cell.angle_beta   90.00
_cell.angle_gamma   90.00
#
_symmetry.space_group_name_H-M   'P 1'
#
loop_
_entity.id
_entity.type
_entity.pdbx_description
1 polymer ?
#
loop_
_entity_poly.entity_id
_entity_poly.type
_entity_poly.pdbx_seq_one_letter_code
_entity_poly.pdbx_strand_id
1 'polypeptide(L)'
;MEREHEEAMRADFARWQALLDSTFPIETEAEFEQRARADEIELRWSDGPHSAHWHYLNDAFEDWRHSPDTMRRFLDGVSYDRASGNHDGMTDTQYRSQLQARDVTEAERARQRERSPRYR
;
A
#
# COMPACT_ATOMS: atom_id res chain seq x y z
N MET A 1 -15.93 7.57 4.17
CA MET A 1 -14.81 8.19 4.92
C MET A 1 -14.63 9.60 4.42
N GLU A 2 -14.37 10.55 5.32
CA GLU A 2 -14.06 11.93 4.94
C GLU A 2 -12.70 12.04 4.25
N ARG A 3 -12.55 13.02 3.35
CA ARG A 3 -11.37 13.17 2.51
C ARG A 3 -10.07 13.33 3.32
N GLU A 4 -10.11 14.10 4.40
CA GLU A 4 -8.94 14.33 5.27
C GLU A 4 -8.47 13.04 5.96
N HIS A 5 -9.42 12.21 6.42
CA HIS A 5 -9.11 10.92 7.03
C HIS A 5 -8.52 9.94 6.01
N GLU A 6 -9.02 9.99 4.77
CA GLU A 6 -8.50 9.19 3.66
C GLU A 6 -7.05 9.57 3.36
N GLU A 7 -6.75 10.86 3.25
CA GLU A 7 -5.40 11.35 2.98
C GLU A 7 -4.43 11.01 4.12
N ALA A 8 -4.85 11.18 5.37
CA ALA A 8 -4.07 10.79 6.54
C ALA A 8 -3.77 9.29 6.56
N MET A 9 -4.79 8.44 6.33
CA MET A 9 -4.64 6.99 6.27
C MET A 9 -3.64 6.58 5.19
N ARG A 10 -3.73 7.17 4.00
CA ARG A 10 -2.83 6.86 2.89
C ARG A 10 -1.39 7.28 3.16
N ALA A 11 -1.20 8.46 3.75
CA ALA A 11 0.14 8.93 4.14
C ALA A 11 0.77 8.00 5.18
N ASP A 12 -0.01 7.59 6.18
CA ASP A 12 0.41 6.65 7.21
C ASP A 12 0.70 5.26 6.62
N PHE A 13 -0.09 4.77 5.65
CA PHE A 13 0.19 3.51 4.95
C PHE A 13 1.54 3.51 4.25
N ALA A 14 1.86 4.58 3.51
CA ALA A 14 3.15 4.70 2.84
C ALA A 14 4.33 4.75 3.83
N ARG A 15 4.15 5.38 4.99
CA ARG A 15 5.14 5.42 6.08
C ARG A 15 5.31 4.04 6.72
N TRP A 16 4.21 3.36 7.01
CA TRP A 16 4.21 2.01 7.57
C TRP A 16 4.97 1.03 6.67
N GLN A 17 4.69 1.01 5.36
CA GLN A 17 5.42 0.18 4.41
C GLN A 17 6.92 0.52 4.34
N ALA A 18 7.28 1.80 4.41
CA ALA A 18 8.69 2.20 4.44
C ALA A 18 9.43 1.74 5.71
N LEU A 19 8.75 1.73 6.86
CA LEU A 19 9.31 1.22 8.13
C LEU A 19 9.43 -0.31 8.14
N LEU A 20 8.54 -1.02 7.45
CA LEU A 20 8.61 -2.48 7.32
C LEU A 20 9.72 -2.95 6.37
N ASP A 21 9.98 -2.23 5.27
CA ASP A 21 11.07 -2.55 4.33
C ASP A 21 12.48 -2.42 4.97
N SER A 22 12.62 -1.60 6.01
CA SER A 22 13.92 -1.31 6.61
C SER A 22 14.34 -2.25 7.74
N THR A 23 13.47 -3.14 8.22
CA THR A 23 13.57 -3.63 9.59
C THR A 23 13.38 -5.14 9.68
N PHE A 24 14.37 -5.95 9.24
CA PHE A 24 14.55 -7.34 9.70
C PHE A 24 15.91 -7.92 9.25
N PRO A 25 16.65 -8.65 10.12
CA PRO A 25 16.40 -8.83 11.55
C PRO A 25 16.55 -7.52 12.35
N ILE A 26 15.90 -7.45 13.52
CA ILE A 26 16.10 -6.36 14.48
C ILE A 26 17.37 -6.67 15.26
N GLU A 27 18.41 -5.87 15.08
CA GLU A 27 19.73 -6.05 15.71
C GLU A 27 20.06 -4.91 16.68
N THR A 28 19.33 -3.80 16.60
CA THR A 28 19.57 -2.57 17.37
C THR A 28 18.30 -2.01 18.03
N GLU A 29 18.48 -1.23 19.09
CA GLU A 29 17.38 -0.48 19.74
C GLU A 29 16.68 0.46 18.76
N ALA A 30 17.44 1.10 17.85
CA ALA A 30 16.88 2.00 16.84
C ALA A 30 15.97 1.27 15.83
N GLU A 31 16.25 0.00 15.52
CA GLU A 31 15.37 -0.83 14.69
C GLU A 31 14.14 -1.28 15.47
N PHE A 32 14.28 -1.56 16.77
CA PHE A 32 13.15 -1.84 17.65
C PHE A 32 12.19 -0.64 17.74
N GLU A 33 12.69 0.57 17.97
CA GLU A 33 11.89 1.79 17.98
C GLU A 33 11.18 2.04 16.63
N GLN A 34 11.85 1.77 15.51
CA GLN A 34 11.23 1.87 14.20
C GLN A 34 10.09 0.86 14.03
N ARG A 35 10.28 -0.38 14.51
CA ARG A 35 9.22 -1.39 14.48
C ARG A 35 8.03 -0.98 15.36
N ALA A 36 8.28 -0.49 16.57
CA ALA A 36 7.22 -0.01 17.45
C ALA A 36 6.37 1.10 16.80
N ARG A 37 7.01 2.05 16.08
CA ARG A 37 6.31 3.09 15.31
C ARG A 37 5.47 2.52 14.17
N ALA A 38 5.93 1.45 13.51
CA ALA A 38 5.16 0.78 12.47
C ALA A 38 3.90 0.13 13.08
N ASP A 39 4.05 -0.57 14.20
CA ASP A 39 2.95 -1.23 14.91
C ASP A 39 1.93 -0.19 15.43
N GLU A 40 2.37 0.97 15.91
CA GLU A 40 1.47 2.08 16.32
C GLU A 40 0.61 2.60 15.16
N ILE A 41 1.19 2.74 13.96
CA ILE A 41 0.45 3.16 12.76
C ILE A 41 -0.57 2.09 12.39
N GLU A 42 -0.17 0.82 12.37
CA GLU A 42 -1.06 -0.29 12.04
C GLU A 42 -2.26 -0.33 12.99
N LEU A 43 -2.02 -0.35 14.31
CA LEU A 43 -3.07 -0.40 15.34
C LEU A 43 -4.05 0.76 15.24
N ARG A 44 -3.55 1.97 14.96
CA ARG A 44 -4.39 3.16 14.81
C ARG A 44 -5.46 2.98 13.74
N TRP A 45 -5.11 2.33 12.63
CA TRP A 45 -5.99 2.20 11.47
C TRP A 45 -6.73 0.87 11.43
N SER A 46 -6.13 -0.24 11.88
CA SER A 46 -6.76 -1.57 11.92
C SER A 46 -7.89 -1.68 12.93
N ASP A 47 -7.81 -0.94 14.04
CA ASP A 47 -8.79 -1.05 15.14
C ASP A 47 -9.77 0.13 15.15
N GLY A 48 -9.53 1.13 14.30
CA GLY A 48 -10.32 2.35 14.21
C GLY A 48 -11.60 2.20 13.38
N PRO A 49 -12.44 3.26 13.32
CA PRO A 49 -13.68 3.29 12.53
C PRO A 49 -13.48 3.22 11.01
N HIS A 50 -12.23 3.16 10.56
CA HIS A 50 -11.81 3.16 9.16
C HIS A 50 -11.02 1.91 8.78
N SER A 51 -11.01 0.91 9.66
CA SER A 51 -10.29 -0.35 9.49
C SER A 51 -10.56 -1.07 8.18
N ALA A 52 -11.82 -1.11 7.74
CA ALA A 52 -12.18 -1.73 6.45
C ALA A 52 -11.42 -1.11 5.26
N HIS A 53 -11.18 0.21 5.27
CA HIS A 53 -10.42 0.87 4.21
C HIS A 53 -8.91 0.65 4.33
N TRP A 54 -8.40 0.56 5.56
CA TRP A 54 -7.01 0.19 5.82
C TRP A 54 -6.71 -1.23 5.34
N HIS A 55 -7.53 -2.20 5.75
CA HIS A 55 -7.40 -3.60 5.33
C HIS A 55 -7.54 -3.73 3.81
N TYR A 56 -8.49 -3.04 3.19
CA TYR A 56 -8.60 -3.03 1.73
C TYR A 56 -7.32 -2.54 1.04
N LEU A 57 -6.71 -1.45 1.54
CA LEU A 57 -5.46 -0.95 0.97
C LEU A 57 -4.29 -1.92 1.18
N ASN A 58 -4.23 -2.58 2.35
CA ASN A 58 -3.25 -3.61 2.62
C ASN A 58 -3.41 -4.83 1.70
N ASP A 59 -4.63 -5.33 1.52
CA ASP A 59 -4.92 -6.46 0.63
C ASP A 59 -4.57 -6.11 -0.82
N ALA A 60 -4.95 -4.90 -1.28
CA ALA A 60 -4.57 -4.42 -2.60
C ALA A 60 -3.04 -4.35 -2.76
N PHE A 61 -2.31 -3.87 -1.75
CA PHE A 61 -0.85 -3.86 -1.75
C PHE A 61 -0.27 -5.27 -1.88
N GLU A 62 -0.74 -6.22 -1.08
CA GLU A 62 -0.30 -7.61 -1.16
C GLU A 62 -0.63 -8.25 -2.52
N ASP A 63 -1.80 -7.98 -3.10
CA ASP A 63 -2.16 -8.46 -4.44
C ASP A 63 -1.22 -7.90 -5.51
N TRP A 64 -0.89 -6.61 -5.44
CA TRP A 64 0.06 -5.97 -6.35
C TRP A 64 1.47 -6.55 -6.21
N ARG A 65 1.88 -6.85 -4.97
CA ARG A 65 3.18 -7.45 -4.65
C ARG A 65 3.28 -8.86 -5.22
N HIS A 66 2.26 -9.69 -5.03
CA HIS A 66 2.23 -11.11 -5.43
C HIS A 66 1.90 -11.33 -6.91
N SER A 67 0.96 -10.55 -7.46
CA SER A 67 0.37 -10.79 -8.80
C SER A 67 0.27 -9.52 -9.65
N PRO A 68 1.38 -8.82 -9.93
CA PRO A 68 1.35 -7.50 -10.55
C PRO A 68 0.74 -7.45 -11.95
N ASP A 69 0.94 -8.48 -12.78
CA ASP A 69 0.39 -8.50 -14.13
C ASP A 69 -1.13 -8.72 -14.13
N THR A 70 -1.63 -9.51 -13.18
CA THR A 70 -3.07 -9.68 -12.95
C THR A 70 -3.69 -8.37 -12.48
N MET A 71 -3.06 -7.72 -11.50
CA MET A 71 -3.55 -6.45 -10.94
C MET A 71 -3.51 -5.31 -11.95
N ARG A 72 -2.51 -5.28 -12.84
CA ARG A 72 -2.47 -4.32 -13.96
C ARG A 72 -3.67 -4.48 -14.88
N ARG A 73 -3.96 -5.70 -15.34
CA ARG A 73 -5.13 -5.97 -16.21
C ARG A 73 -6.45 -5.63 -15.52
N PHE A 74 -6.56 -5.97 -14.23
CA PHE A 74 -7.73 -5.64 -13.42
C PHE A 74 -7.95 -4.12 -13.35
N LEU A 75 -6.91 -3.36 -12.99
CA LEU A 75 -7.01 -1.91 -12.85
C LEU A 75 -7.22 -1.20 -14.21
N ASP A 76 -6.65 -1.73 -15.29
CA ASP A 76 -6.89 -1.23 -16.65
C ASP A 76 -8.38 -1.40 -17.04
N GLY A 77 -8.99 -2.54 -16.72
CA GLY A 77 -10.42 -2.78 -16.94
C GLY A 77 -11.31 -1.83 -16.14
N VAL A 78 -11.03 -1.67 -14.84
CA VAL A 78 -11.72 -0.70 -13.97
C VAL A 78 -11.60 0.72 -14.52
N SER A 79 -10.41 1.11 -14.96
CA SER A 79 -10.15 2.45 -15.53
C SER A 79 -10.93 2.68 -16.83
N TYR A 80 -11.01 1.67 -17.69
CA TYR A 80 -11.79 1.71 -18.92
C TYR A 80 -13.29 1.85 -18.66
N ASP A 81 -13.84 1.04 -17.74
CA ASP A 81 -15.26 1.09 -17.39
C ASP A 81 -15.62 2.46 -16.80
N ARG A 82 -14.79 2.96 -15.89
CA ARG A 82 -14.96 4.28 -15.28
C ARG A 82 -14.92 5.41 -16.30
N ALA A 83 -13.98 5.37 -17.26
CA ALA A 83 -13.88 6.36 -18.33
C ALA A 83 -15.07 6.31 -19.31
N SER A 84 -15.68 5.14 -19.46
CA SER A 84 -16.83 4.91 -20.34
C SER A 84 -18.17 5.23 -19.66
N GLY A 85 -18.16 5.56 -18.36
CA GLY A 85 -19.37 5.77 -17.55
C GLY A 85 -20.09 4.46 -17.17
N ASN A 86 -19.42 3.31 -17.33
CA ASN A 86 -19.93 2.03 -16.89
C ASN A 86 -19.74 1.86 -15.38
N HIS A 87 -20.53 0.96 -14.80
CA HIS A 87 -20.35 0.55 -13.41
C HIS A 87 -19.12 -0.36 -13.28
N ASP A 88 -18.11 0.11 -12.56
CA ASP A 88 -16.83 -0.60 -12.33
C ASP A 88 -16.83 -1.47 -11.05
N GLY A 89 -17.90 -1.41 -10.25
CA GLY A 89 -18.01 -2.14 -8.98
C GLY A 89 -17.11 -1.62 -7.86
N MET A 90 -16.49 -0.45 -8.03
CA MET A 90 -15.51 0.09 -7.10
C MET A 90 -15.91 1.46 -6.59
N THR A 91 -15.78 1.66 -5.29
CA THR A 91 -15.89 3.01 -4.73
C THR A 91 -14.68 3.85 -5.11
N ASP A 92 -14.85 5.17 -5.15
CA ASP A 92 -13.77 6.14 -5.35
C ASP A 92 -12.58 5.96 -4.40
N THR A 93 -12.86 5.63 -3.14
CA THR A 93 -11.82 5.36 -2.13
C THR A 93 -11.04 4.10 -2.48
N GLN A 94 -11.72 3.01 -2.87
CA GLN A 94 -11.08 1.76 -3.26
C GLN A 94 -10.23 1.94 -4.53
N TYR A 95 -10.73 2.69 -5.51
CA TYR A 95 -9.97 2.99 -6.74
C TYR A 95 -8.68 3.73 -6.45
N ARG A 96 -8.74 4.76 -5.60
CA ARG A 96 -7.52 5.47 -5.16
C ARG A 96 -6.60 4.61 -4.30
N SER A 97 -7.13 3.67 -3.53
CA SER A 97 -6.30 2.69 -2.80
C SER A 97 -5.58 1.72 -3.75
N GLN A 98 -6.23 1.27 -4.84
CA GLN A 98 -5.58 0.46 -5.87
C GLN A 98 -4.44 1.21 -6.59
N LEU A 99 -4.67 2.48 -6.93
CA LEU A 99 -3.63 3.34 -7.50
C LEU A 99 -2.43 3.49 -6.56
N GLN A 100 -2.68 3.74 -5.27
CA GLN A 100 -1.61 3.84 -4.27
C GLN A 100 -0.86 2.52 -4.10
N ALA A 101 -1.58 1.39 -3.99
CA ALA A 101 -0.98 0.07 -3.82
C ALA A 101 -0.01 -0.26 -4.97
N ARG A 102 -0.40 0.04 -6.21
CA ARG A 102 0.47 -0.06 -7.39
C ARG A 102 1.73 0.78 -7.19
N ASP A 103 1.56 2.08 -6.92
CA ASP A 103 2.67 3.02 -6.87
C ASP A 103 3.69 2.68 -5.76
N VAL A 104 3.20 2.26 -4.58
CA VAL A 104 4.07 1.82 -3.46
C VAL A 104 4.82 0.55 -3.84
N THR A 105 4.16 -0.44 -4.43
CA THR A 105 4.79 -1.70 -4.85
C THR A 105 5.84 -1.47 -5.95
N GLU A 106 5.57 -0.57 -6.90
CA GLU A 106 6.53 -0.21 -7.95
C GLU A 106 7.76 0.48 -7.37
N ALA A 107 7.58 1.37 -6.39
CA ALA A 107 8.67 2.01 -5.67
C ALA A 107 9.52 0.99 -4.88
N GLU A 108 8.88 0.03 -4.20
CA GLU A 108 9.57 -1.05 -3.47
C GLU A 108 10.45 -1.88 -4.43
N ARG A 109 9.89 -2.32 -5.56
CA ARG A 109 10.62 -3.08 -6.58
C ARG A 109 11.77 -2.29 -7.19
N ALA A 110 11.60 -0.99 -7.41
CA ALA A 110 12.68 -0.12 -7.90
C ALA A 110 13.85 -0.10 -6.91
N ARG A 111 13.59 0.11 -5.62
CA ARG A 111 14.60 0.07 -4.55
C ARG A 111 15.31 -1.27 -4.45
N GLN A 112 14.58 -2.39 -4.55
CA GLN A 112 15.16 -3.74 -4.51
C GLN A 112 16.12 -3.99 -5.70
N ARG A 113 15.78 -3.49 -6.89
CA ARG A 113 16.65 -3.55 -8.08
C ARG A 113 17.92 -2.72 -7.93
N GLU A 114 17.84 -1.57 -7.26
CA GLU A 114 19.01 -0.73 -6.97
C GLU A 114 19.92 -1.35 -5.91
N ARG A 115 19.32 -1.93 -4.84
CA ARG A 115 20.05 -2.63 -3.76
C ARG A 115 20.73 -3.92 -4.20
N SER A 116 20.26 -4.55 -5.27
CA SER A 116 20.89 -5.72 -5.87
C SER A 116 21.84 -5.27 -6.99
N PRO A 117 23.12 -4.95 -6.71
CA PRO A 117 24.07 -4.75 -7.78
C PRO A 117 24.10 -6.05 -8.59
N ARG A 118 23.73 -5.94 -9.86
CA ARG A 118 23.88 -7.04 -10.82
C ARG A 118 25.36 -7.41 -10.82
N TYR A 119 25.73 -8.45 -10.09
CA TYR A 119 27.01 -9.11 -10.28
C TYR A 119 27.02 -9.59 -11.74
N ARG A 120 27.81 -8.89 -12.56
CA ARG A 120 28.21 -9.28 -13.92
C ARG A 120 29.70 -9.48 -13.91
#